data_AF-A0A353C2E7-F1
#
_entry.id   AF-A0A353C2E7-F1
#
_cell.length_a   1.000
_cell.length_b   1.000
_cell.length_c   1.000
_cell.angle_alpha   90.00
_cell.angle_beta   90.00
_cell.angle_gamma   90.00
#
_symmetry.space_group_name_H-M   'P 1'
#
loop_
_entity.id
_entity.type
_entity.pdbx_description
1 polymer ?
#
loop_
_entity_poly.entity_id
_entity_poly.type
_entity_poly.pdbx_seq_one_letter_code
_entity_poly.pdbx_strand_id
1 'polypeptide(L)'
;MGKRIFLLILPIILLIGGCKTASVPEGFSMEGNWVVEAVYEKGNPKVYSIGQIDKKKFQIIKENGQYKVINYGYLYSANPEYVFKSGSIELLPSVLKAKGIIKGKSNSRDIILEFEGQIAQQSEKAEKITGKFKITYKINGHDINGSGSCVVYRDNEIAIHELMDAVNKKDLSKVEELIKDPKILNCHYYHNKNLLMIQLFEKNWPLASLLIESGIDINHQDWSQTTALMYALENNNSIIAEALIDRGCNIETRNENGWNPLLYALFYTQDEKICFKLIEKGANIVIQDREDWTPLMMALRYGKPNVANTLIQQYSTDSLNVTNADGWSALMLAIRYKQSTNAHLMISKGAFINQKSKTGWTPLMLACLVNDIKITKELLENGADITIKNNEGKTVMDIAKINSSAIYYLLINYKSNLQ
;
A
#
# COMPACT_ATOMS: atom_id res chain seq x y z
N MET A 1 3.07 -62.10 -3.15
CA MET A 1 3.62 -61.29 -2.05
C MET A 1 4.93 -60.67 -2.51
N GLY A 2 5.17 -59.39 -2.25
CA GLY A 2 6.21 -58.61 -2.95
C GLY A 2 7.58 -58.58 -2.24
N LYS A 3 8.66 -58.68 -3.03
CA LYS A 3 10.00 -58.18 -2.67
C LYS A 3 10.15 -56.75 -3.20
N ARG A 4 10.78 -55.84 -2.45
CA ARG A 4 11.50 -54.66 -2.97
C ARG A 4 12.78 -54.42 -2.17
N ILE A 5 13.67 -53.59 -2.73
CA ILE A 5 15.13 -53.53 -2.48
C ILE A 5 15.54 -52.06 -2.18
N PHE A 6 16.83 -51.85 -1.90
CA PHE A 6 17.63 -50.62 -1.77
C PHE A 6 17.89 -50.19 -0.31
N LEU A 7 19.13 -50.18 0.26
CA LEU A 7 20.54 -50.00 -0.18
C LEU A 7 21.01 -48.52 -0.04
N LEU A 8 22.19 -48.34 0.58
CA LEU A 8 22.72 -47.04 1.04
C LEU A 8 23.07 -46.06 -0.10
N ILE A 9 22.97 -44.75 0.19
CA ILE A 9 23.78 -43.71 -0.45
C ILE A 9 24.33 -42.75 0.64
N LEU A 10 25.62 -42.43 0.55
CA LEU A 10 26.31 -41.39 1.34
C LEU A 10 27.52 -40.91 0.50
N PRO A 11 27.58 -39.62 0.09
CA PRO A 11 28.79 -38.81 0.37
C PRO A 11 28.46 -37.34 0.75
N ILE A 12 29.09 -36.68 1.75
CA ILE A 12 30.43 -36.02 1.84
C ILE A 12 30.55 -34.72 0.99
N ILE A 13 31.35 -33.74 1.49
CA ILE A 13 31.91 -32.49 0.84
C ILE A 13 31.10 -31.18 1.09
N LEU A 14 31.66 -30.02 1.51
CA LEU A 14 32.98 -29.63 2.11
C LEU A 14 32.88 -28.27 2.88
N LEU A 15 33.87 -28.02 3.76
CA LEU A 15 34.41 -26.71 4.24
C LEU A 15 33.52 -25.45 4.39
N ILE A 16 33.25 -25.08 5.64
CA ILE A 16 33.76 -23.79 6.20
C ILE A 16 34.57 -24.14 7.47
N GLY A 17 35.64 -23.40 7.77
CA GLY A 17 36.72 -23.88 8.64
C GLY A 17 36.49 -23.80 10.16
N GLY A 18 37.25 -24.64 10.89
CA GLY A 18 37.67 -24.33 12.27
C GLY A 18 36.94 -25.01 13.43
N CYS A 19 35.90 -25.81 13.18
CA CYS A 19 35.07 -26.34 14.27
C CYS A 19 35.50 -27.76 14.72
N LYS A 20 35.96 -27.90 15.98
CA LYS A 20 36.25 -29.20 16.61
C LYS A 20 35.07 -29.65 17.47
N THR A 21 34.60 -30.88 17.25
CA THR A 21 33.70 -31.57 18.18
C THR A 21 34.41 -31.74 19.52
N ALA A 22 33.72 -31.36 20.61
CA ALA A 22 34.26 -31.49 21.97
C ALA A 22 33.75 -32.78 22.59
N SER A 23 34.60 -33.48 23.35
CA SER A 23 34.14 -34.52 24.26
C SER A 23 33.20 -33.91 25.31
N VAL A 24 32.13 -34.63 25.65
CA VAL A 24 31.18 -34.21 26.68
C VAL A 24 31.93 -34.17 28.02
N PRO A 25 31.84 -33.07 28.81
CA PRO A 25 32.46 -33.00 30.13
C PRO A 25 31.89 -34.08 31.06
N GLU A 26 32.75 -34.72 31.86
CA GLU A 26 32.30 -35.68 32.87
C GLU A 26 31.31 -35.04 33.85
N GLY A 27 30.27 -35.79 34.23
CA GLY A 27 29.19 -35.30 35.09
C GLY A 27 28.17 -34.35 34.41
N PHE A 28 28.33 -34.00 33.13
CA PHE A 28 27.33 -33.22 32.40
C PHE A 28 26.05 -34.05 32.17
N SER A 29 24.92 -33.54 32.66
CA SER A 29 23.59 -34.12 32.41
C SER A 29 22.55 -33.00 32.25
N MET A 30 21.55 -33.23 31.40
CA MET A 30 20.55 -32.21 31.05
C MET A 30 19.15 -32.81 31.06
N GLU A 31 18.24 -32.17 31.80
CA GLU A 31 16.84 -32.55 31.92
C GLU A 31 15.95 -31.31 31.75
N GLY A 32 14.74 -31.47 31.20
CA GLY A 32 13.89 -30.31 30.95
C GLY A 32 12.56 -30.66 30.32
N ASN A 33 11.59 -29.80 30.59
CA ASN A 33 10.22 -29.87 30.08
C ASN A 33 9.94 -28.60 29.27
N TRP A 34 9.15 -28.73 28.22
CA TRP A 34 8.75 -27.61 27.37
C TRP A 34 7.25 -27.63 27.08
N VAL A 35 6.68 -26.47 26.77
CA VAL A 35 5.22 -26.21 26.75
C VAL A 35 4.86 -25.31 25.57
N VAL A 36 3.75 -25.60 24.91
CA VAL A 36 3.29 -24.93 23.68
C VAL A 36 1.77 -24.70 23.72
N GLU A 37 1.33 -23.47 23.36
CA GLU A 37 0.18 -22.77 23.99
C GLU A 37 -0.90 -22.12 23.07
N ALA A 38 -0.97 -22.41 21.76
CA ALA A 38 -1.90 -21.91 20.70
C ALA A 38 -2.28 -20.40 20.59
N VAL A 39 -2.41 -19.85 19.37
CA VAL A 39 -3.15 -18.59 19.08
C VAL A 39 -3.86 -18.69 17.73
N TYR A 40 -5.10 -18.21 17.70
CA TYR A 40 -5.96 -18.12 16.51
C TYR A 40 -6.73 -16.79 16.52
N GLU A 41 -7.07 -16.29 15.34
CA GLU A 41 -7.71 -14.99 15.08
C GLU A 41 -8.96 -14.70 15.94
N LYS A 42 -9.71 -15.73 16.36
CA LYS A 42 -10.94 -15.60 17.18
C LYS A 42 -11.02 -16.63 18.31
N GLY A 43 -10.05 -16.66 19.22
CA GLY A 43 -10.13 -17.48 20.43
C GLY A 43 -9.05 -17.20 21.49
N ASN A 44 -9.30 -17.66 22.71
CA ASN A 44 -8.27 -17.68 23.76
C ASN A 44 -7.14 -18.66 23.39
N PRO A 45 -5.89 -18.39 23.83
CA PRO A 45 -4.80 -19.35 23.72
C PRO A 45 -5.09 -20.65 24.51
N LYS A 46 -4.51 -21.77 24.05
CA LYS A 46 -4.78 -23.13 24.55
C LYS A 46 -3.49 -23.96 24.61
N VAL A 47 -3.20 -24.59 25.73
CA VAL A 47 -2.03 -25.50 25.87
C VAL A 47 -2.33 -26.88 25.29
N TYR A 48 -1.37 -27.46 24.56
CA TYR A 48 -1.59 -28.72 23.85
C TYR A 48 -0.37 -29.66 23.71
N SER A 49 0.88 -29.25 23.99
CA SER A 49 1.94 -30.25 24.08
C SER A 49 2.96 -29.96 25.16
N ILE A 50 3.41 -31.07 25.76
CA ILE A 50 4.49 -31.13 26.74
C ILE A 50 5.48 -32.17 26.21
N GLY A 51 6.70 -31.75 25.94
CA GLY A 51 7.79 -32.63 25.49
C GLY A 51 8.88 -32.78 26.55
N GLN A 52 9.75 -33.78 26.35
CA GLN A 52 10.94 -34.02 27.15
C GLN A 52 12.20 -34.05 26.28
N ILE A 53 13.32 -33.64 26.88
CA ILE A 53 14.66 -33.66 26.31
C ILE A 53 15.16 -35.12 26.27
N ASP A 54 15.68 -35.59 25.12
CA ASP A 54 16.37 -36.87 25.07
C ASP A 54 17.74 -36.74 25.76
N LYS A 55 17.85 -37.33 26.96
CA LYS A 55 19.05 -37.32 27.80
C LYS A 55 20.28 -37.98 27.12
N LYS A 56 20.10 -38.66 25.98
CA LYS A 56 21.14 -39.40 25.26
C LYS A 56 21.46 -38.85 23.87
N LYS A 57 20.75 -37.82 23.37
CA LYS A 57 20.95 -37.26 22.01
C LYS A 57 21.31 -35.79 22.02
N PHE A 58 22.59 -35.51 22.31
CA PHE A 58 23.17 -34.19 22.12
C PHE A 58 24.60 -34.24 21.56
N GLN A 59 25.00 -33.16 20.92
CA GLN A 59 26.36 -32.90 20.48
C GLN A 59 26.89 -31.65 21.21
N ILE A 60 28.19 -31.63 21.53
CA ILE A 60 28.86 -30.43 22.06
C ILE A 60 29.93 -29.97 21.08
N ILE A 61 29.79 -28.70 20.69
CA ILE A 61 30.57 -28.00 19.69
C ILE A 61 31.26 -26.81 20.39
N LYS A 62 32.47 -26.44 19.95
CA LYS A 62 33.25 -25.36 20.58
C LYS A 62 33.69 -24.33 19.56
N GLU A 63 33.00 -23.19 19.56
CA GLU A 63 33.20 -22.08 18.62
C GLU A 63 33.61 -20.82 19.41
N ASN A 64 34.65 -20.12 18.95
CA ASN A 64 35.13 -18.85 19.51
C ASN A 64 35.32 -18.83 21.05
N GLY A 65 35.70 -19.99 21.62
CA GLY A 65 35.94 -20.18 23.05
C GLY A 65 34.70 -20.47 23.90
N GLN A 66 33.50 -20.30 23.35
CA GLN A 66 32.21 -20.67 23.95
C GLN A 66 31.89 -22.15 23.68
N TYR A 67 30.97 -22.70 24.48
CA TYR A 67 30.43 -24.04 24.26
C TYR A 67 29.00 -23.95 23.74
N LYS A 68 28.76 -24.66 22.63
CA LYS A 68 27.49 -24.79 21.93
C LYS A 68 27.00 -26.22 22.07
N VAL A 69 25.87 -26.43 22.73
CA VAL A 69 25.22 -27.75 22.81
C VAL A 69 24.06 -27.78 21.83
N ILE A 70 23.93 -28.86 21.06
CA ILE A 70 22.77 -29.15 20.21
C ILE A 70 22.08 -30.39 20.77
N ASN A 71 20.79 -30.34 21.11
CA ASN A 71 20.02 -31.50 21.57
C ASN A 71 18.73 -31.70 20.74
N TYR A 72 18.37 -32.97 20.55
CA TYR A 72 17.21 -33.41 19.76
C TYR A 72 16.08 -33.90 20.67
N GLY A 73 14.94 -33.20 20.66
CA GLY A 73 13.77 -33.50 21.49
C GLY A 73 12.58 -34.04 20.70
N TYR A 74 11.77 -34.90 21.33
CA TYR A 74 10.52 -35.42 20.77
C TYR A 74 9.30 -34.72 21.40
N LEU A 75 8.32 -34.36 20.57
CA LEU A 75 7.00 -33.89 21.01
C LEU A 75 6.02 -35.05 21.12
N TYR A 76 5.20 -35.03 22.17
CA TYR A 76 4.05 -35.93 22.33
C TYR A 76 2.76 -35.10 22.35
N SER A 77 1.85 -35.43 21.44
CA SER A 77 0.54 -34.77 21.34
C SER A 77 -0.35 -35.17 22.51
N ALA A 78 -0.98 -34.18 23.16
CA ALA A 78 -2.13 -34.37 24.04
C ALA A 78 -3.39 -33.76 23.39
N ASN A 79 -3.53 -33.98 22.06
CA ASN A 79 -4.08 -33.05 21.04
C ASN A 79 -3.16 -31.81 20.83
N PRO A 80 -3.01 -31.15 19.64
CA PRO A 80 -1.81 -30.33 19.34
C PRO A 80 -2.00 -28.92 18.64
N GLU A 81 -1.91 -27.76 19.35
CA GLU A 81 -1.82 -26.35 18.82
C GLU A 81 -0.89 -25.42 19.73
N TYR A 82 -0.16 -24.34 19.30
CA TYR A 82 1.27 -24.17 19.77
C TYR A 82 2.02 -22.92 20.46
N VAL A 83 1.60 -21.66 20.75
CA VAL A 83 2.51 -20.47 21.14
C VAL A 83 3.48 -20.49 22.41
N PHE A 84 4.42 -19.57 22.80
CA PHE A 84 5.06 -18.21 22.50
C PHE A 84 6.58 -18.14 22.95
N LYS A 85 7.60 -17.34 22.48
CA LYS A 85 8.02 -16.60 21.25
C LYS A 85 9.56 -16.14 21.19
N SER A 86 10.59 -16.91 20.74
CA SER A 86 11.93 -16.39 20.26
C SER A 86 12.95 -17.33 19.51
N GLY A 87 13.24 -17.19 18.20
CA GLY A 87 14.34 -17.94 17.54
C GLY A 87 14.18 -18.07 16.01
N SER A 88 15.24 -18.46 15.28
CA SER A 88 15.23 -18.62 13.82
C SER A 88 14.90 -20.05 13.36
N ILE A 89 14.54 -20.20 12.09
CA ILE A 89 14.03 -21.44 11.49
C ILE A 89 14.65 -21.63 10.10
N GLU A 90 14.84 -22.88 9.72
CA GLU A 90 15.13 -23.32 8.34
C GLU A 90 14.16 -24.45 8.01
N LEU A 91 13.58 -24.44 6.79
CA LEU A 91 12.39 -25.21 6.45
C LEU A 91 12.68 -26.35 5.48
N LEU A 92 12.06 -27.51 5.73
CA LEU A 92 12.02 -28.63 4.80
C LEU A 92 10.58 -29.20 4.73
N PRO A 93 10.13 -29.78 3.61
CA PRO A 93 8.69 -29.86 3.24
C PRO A 93 7.76 -30.74 4.09
N SER A 94 8.23 -31.24 5.23
CA SER A 94 7.48 -32.09 6.17
C SER A 94 8.00 -32.01 7.62
N VAL A 95 8.90 -31.07 7.93
CA VAL A 95 9.52 -30.92 9.26
C VAL A 95 9.68 -29.45 9.62
N LEU A 96 8.95 -28.98 10.62
CA LEU A 96 9.28 -27.75 11.34
C LEU A 96 10.53 -27.97 12.20
N LYS A 97 11.54 -27.12 12.04
CA LYS A 97 12.75 -27.07 12.88
C LYS A 97 12.82 -25.74 13.64
N ALA A 98 12.62 -25.76 14.96
CA ALA A 98 12.74 -24.57 15.79
C ALA A 98 14.12 -24.45 16.43
N LYS A 99 14.94 -23.49 16.01
CA LYS A 99 16.21 -23.13 16.66
C LYS A 99 15.97 -22.15 17.80
N GLY A 100 16.82 -22.16 18.82
CA GLY A 100 16.75 -21.24 19.96
C GLY A 100 18.14 -20.99 20.57
N ILE A 101 18.24 -19.98 21.44
CA ILE A 101 19.46 -19.66 22.18
C ILE A 101 19.13 -19.57 23.67
N ILE A 102 19.69 -20.46 24.47
CA ILE A 102 19.74 -20.29 25.93
C ILE A 102 21.03 -19.59 26.30
N LYS A 103 20.97 -18.61 27.21
CA LYS A 103 22.13 -18.00 27.86
C LYS A 103 22.17 -18.41 29.32
N GLY A 104 23.00 -19.39 29.65
CA GLY A 104 23.28 -19.78 31.04
C GLY A 104 24.57 -19.18 31.54
N LYS A 105 24.53 -18.44 32.66
CA LYS A 105 25.74 -17.99 33.36
C LYS A 105 26.29 -19.13 34.22
N SER A 106 27.52 -19.55 33.92
CA SER A 106 28.39 -20.28 34.86
C SER A 106 29.58 -19.39 35.22
N ASN A 107 30.22 -19.61 36.37
CA ASN A 107 31.22 -18.72 36.99
C ASN A 107 32.53 -18.52 36.20
N SER A 108 32.63 -18.99 34.94
CA SER A 108 33.74 -18.67 34.03
C SER A 108 33.38 -18.72 32.52
N ARG A 109 32.09 -18.80 32.15
CA ARG A 109 31.63 -18.72 30.75
C ARG A 109 30.11 -18.65 30.60
N ASP A 110 29.68 -17.94 29.55
CA ASP A 110 28.35 -18.13 28.95
C ASP A 110 28.33 -19.47 28.20
N ILE A 111 27.25 -20.24 28.37
CA ILE A 111 26.95 -21.44 27.58
C ILE A 111 25.77 -21.12 26.67
N ILE A 112 25.91 -21.47 25.37
CA ILE A 112 24.84 -21.37 24.38
C ILE A 112 24.28 -22.77 24.14
N LEU A 113 22.97 -22.93 24.35
CA LEU A 113 22.26 -24.17 24.02
C LEU A 113 21.33 -23.89 22.82
N GLU A 114 21.56 -24.61 21.73
CA GLU A 114 20.68 -24.71 20.56
C GLU A 114 19.90 -26.03 20.62
N PHE A 115 18.72 -26.08 20.01
CA PHE A 115 17.84 -27.25 20.02
C PHE A 115 17.25 -27.48 18.63
N GLU A 116 16.85 -28.72 18.38
CA GLU A 116 16.05 -29.11 17.22
C GLU A 116 14.92 -30.05 17.69
N GLY A 117 13.69 -29.81 17.23
CA GLY A 117 12.51 -30.58 17.63
C GLY A 117 11.44 -30.54 16.55
N GLN A 118 10.75 -31.67 16.36
CA GLN A 118 9.88 -31.94 15.22
C GLN A 118 8.40 -31.89 15.62
N ILE A 119 7.60 -31.06 14.93
CA ILE A 119 6.13 -31.07 15.02
C ILE A 119 5.56 -32.05 13.99
N ALA A 120 4.66 -32.93 14.40
CA ALA A 120 4.23 -34.11 13.62
C ALA A 120 2.92 -33.95 12.83
N GLN A 121 2.26 -32.78 12.87
CA GLN A 121 0.97 -32.58 12.19
C GLN A 121 0.74 -31.11 11.79
N GLN A 122 0.15 -30.88 10.61
CA GLN A 122 -0.21 -29.55 10.13
C GLN A 122 -1.50 -29.06 10.81
N SER A 123 -1.51 -27.78 11.23
CA SER A 123 -2.74 -27.05 11.57
C SER A 123 -2.95 -25.93 10.56
N GLU A 124 -3.79 -26.18 9.55
CA GLU A 124 -4.03 -25.27 8.41
C GLU A 124 -4.55 -23.87 8.82
N LYS A 125 -5.07 -23.76 10.04
CA LYS A 125 -5.76 -22.56 10.56
C LYS A 125 -4.92 -21.70 11.51
N ALA A 126 -3.73 -22.16 11.89
CA ALA A 126 -2.89 -21.39 12.81
C ALA A 126 -2.13 -20.28 12.06
N GLU A 127 -2.29 -19.04 12.49
CA GLU A 127 -1.50 -17.89 11.99
C GLU A 127 -0.13 -17.83 12.66
N LYS A 128 -0.06 -18.28 13.92
CA LYS A 128 1.05 -17.96 14.82
C LYS A 128 1.31 -19.14 15.76
N ILE A 129 2.27 -19.98 15.41
CA ILE A 129 2.80 -21.07 16.25
C ILE A 129 4.10 -20.57 16.85
N THR A 130 4.40 -20.84 18.11
CA THR A 130 5.62 -20.34 18.79
C THR A 130 5.91 -21.35 19.94
N GLY A 131 6.59 -21.07 21.07
CA GLY A 131 6.68 -22.09 22.16
C GLY A 131 7.63 -21.80 23.33
N LYS A 132 7.34 -22.22 24.58
CA LYS A 132 8.16 -21.93 25.79
C LYS A 132 8.93 -23.16 26.30
N PHE A 133 10.11 -22.97 26.87
CA PHE A 133 10.88 -24.06 27.51
C PHE A 133 11.58 -23.65 28.80
N LYS A 134 11.77 -24.62 29.70
CA LYS A 134 12.61 -24.50 30.90
C LYS A 134 13.48 -25.74 31.05
N ILE A 135 14.78 -25.53 31.17
CA ILE A 135 15.79 -26.58 31.14
C ILE A 135 16.69 -26.45 32.37
N THR A 136 16.97 -27.57 33.02
CA THR A 136 17.87 -27.65 34.17
C THR A 136 19.00 -28.62 33.81
N TYR A 137 20.22 -28.11 33.71
CA TYR A 137 21.40 -28.92 33.41
C TYR A 137 22.38 -28.88 34.58
N LYS A 138 22.94 -30.05 34.91
CA LYS A 138 23.91 -30.21 35.98
C LYS A 138 25.32 -30.18 35.42
N ILE A 139 26.16 -29.34 36.02
CA ILE A 139 27.61 -29.35 35.85
C ILE A 139 28.22 -29.64 37.22
N ASN A 140 28.99 -30.72 37.32
CA ASN A 140 29.64 -31.17 38.55
C ASN A 140 28.68 -31.26 39.76
N GLY A 141 27.44 -31.69 39.51
CA GLY A 141 26.38 -31.82 40.52
C GLY A 141 25.55 -30.55 40.80
N HIS A 142 25.97 -29.37 40.33
CA HIS A 142 25.24 -28.11 40.53
C HIS A 142 24.19 -27.87 39.44
N ASP A 143 22.95 -27.62 39.84
CA ASP A 143 21.83 -27.26 38.95
C ASP A 143 21.97 -25.85 38.37
N ILE A 144 22.02 -25.74 37.04
CA ILE A 144 21.94 -24.47 36.30
C ILE A 144 20.62 -24.44 35.54
N ASN A 145 19.81 -23.42 35.81
CA ASN A 145 18.48 -23.26 35.23
C ASN A 145 18.51 -22.26 34.07
N GLY A 146 18.09 -22.70 32.89
CA GLY A 146 17.83 -21.87 31.71
C GLY A 146 16.35 -21.84 31.37
N SER A 147 15.90 -20.73 30.78
CA SER A 147 14.57 -20.62 30.17
C SER A 147 14.65 -19.81 28.90
N GLY A 148 13.67 -20.00 28.03
CA GLY A 148 13.58 -19.34 26.74
C GLY A 148 12.31 -19.76 26.01
N SER A 149 12.24 -19.40 24.74
CA SER A 149 11.07 -19.65 23.91
C SER A 149 11.42 -19.68 22.42
N CYS A 150 10.50 -20.00 21.48
CA CYS A 150 10.74 -20.10 20.02
C CYS A 150 9.60 -19.46 19.18
N VAL A 151 9.86 -19.01 17.93
CA VAL A 151 8.84 -18.42 17.04
C VAL A 151 8.66 -19.26 15.78
N VAL A 152 7.43 -19.53 15.34
CA VAL A 152 7.11 -20.14 14.04
C VAL A 152 6.10 -19.26 13.29
N TYR A 153 6.62 -18.54 12.30
CA TYR A 153 5.80 -17.92 11.26
C TYR A 153 5.64 -18.91 10.09
N ARG A 154 4.67 -18.70 9.19
CA ARG A 154 4.51 -19.55 8.00
C ARG A 154 5.68 -19.34 7.04
N ASP A 155 5.96 -20.33 6.21
CA ASP A 155 7.11 -20.37 5.29
C ASP A 155 7.28 -19.08 4.46
N ASN A 156 6.18 -18.54 3.94
CA ASN A 156 6.16 -17.27 3.20
C ASN A 156 6.63 -16.08 4.06
N GLU A 157 6.26 -16.00 5.34
CA GLU A 157 6.59 -14.85 6.21
C GLU A 157 8.10 -14.73 6.47
N ILE A 158 8.85 -15.84 6.45
CA ILE A 158 10.32 -15.80 6.55
C ILE A 158 10.91 -15.14 5.30
N ALA A 159 10.49 -15.57 4.11
CA ALA A 159 10.97 -15.01 2.86
C ALA A 159 10.51 -13.55 2.64
N ILE A 160 9.33 -13.18 3.15
CA ILE A 160 8.84 -11.80 3.20
C ILE A 160 9.70 -10.94 4.15
N HIS A 161 10.11 -11.47 5.30
CA HIS A 161 11.06 -10.80 6.19
C HIS A 161 12.44 -10.64 5.54
N GLU A 162 12.98 -11.69 4.89
CA GLU A 162 14.25 -11.61 4.13
C GLU A 162 14.18 -10.57 3.01
N LEU A 163 13.05 -10.49 2.29
CA LEU A 163 12.82 -9.51 1.24
C LEU A 163 12.83 -8.08 1.80
N MET A 164 12.11 -7.81 2.90
CA MET A 164 12.16 -6.49 3.53
C MET A 164 13.54 -6.15 4.07
N ASP A 165 14.27 -7.12 4.62
CA ASP A 165 15.66 -6.93 5.06
C ASP A 165 16.59 -6.62 3.88
N ALA A 166 16.41 -7.27 2.73
CA ALA A 166 17.16 -7.01 1.50
C ALA A 166 16.85 -5.61 0.94
N VAL A 167 15.58 -5.21 0.89
CA VAL A 167 15.14 -3.86 0.49
C VAL A 167 15.75 -2.79 1.41
N ASN A 168 15.67 -2.98 2.73
CA ASN A 168 16.25 -2.08 3.73
C ASN A 168 17.78 -1.94 3.58
N LYS A 169 18.47 -3.04 3.23
CA LYS A 169 19.92 -3.07 2.98
C LYS A 169 20.31 -2.62 1.55
N LYS A 170 19.32 -2.39 0.67
CA LYS A 170 19.48 -2.11 -0.77
C LYS A 170 20.22 -3.21 -1.54
N ASP A 171 20.07 -4.45 -1.10
CA ASP A 171 20.60 -5.65 -1.76
C ASP A 171 19.69 -6.04 -2.93
N LEU A 172 19.83 -5.32 -4.05
CA LEU A 172 19.04 -5.56 -5.26
C LEU A 172 19.18 -7.00 -5.77
N SER A 173 20.36 -7.60 -5.66
CA SER A 173 20.60 -9.00 -6.05
C SER A 173 19.73 -9.98 -5.27
N LYS A 174 19.61 -9.81 -3.94
CA LYS A 174 18.75 -10.66 -3.11
C LYS A 174 17.27 -10.33 -3.29
N VAL A 175 16.91 -9.08 -3.58
CA VAL A 175 15.54 -8.71 -3.97
C VAL A 175 15.15 -9.41 -5.29
N GLU A 176 15.98 -9.31 -6.33
CA GLU A 176 15.81 -10.01 -7.62
C GLU A 176 15.76 -11.53 -7.50
N GLU A 177 16.44 -12.12 -6.50
CA GLU A 177 16.33 -13.54 -6.18
C GLU A 177 14.94 -13.88 -5.61
N LEU A 178 14.49 -13.14 -4.58
CA LEU A 178 13.28 -13.44 -3.82
C LEU A 178 11.98 -13.14 -4.59
N ILE A 179 11.94 -12.09 -5.41
CA ILE A 179 10.74 -11.73 -6.19
C ILE A 179 10.40 -12.70 -7.32
N LYS A 180 11.22 -13.75 -7.54
CA LYS A 180 10.96 -14.82 -8.52
C LYS A 180 9.87 -15.81 -8.07
N ASP A 181 9.52 -15.86 -6.77
CA ASP A 181 8.31 -16.57 -6.33
C ASP A 181 7.10 -15.61 -6.39
N PRO A 182 6.07 -15.91 -7.21
CA PRO A 182 4.86 -15.08 -7.30
C PRO A 182 4.14 -14.89 -5.95
N LYS A 183 4.30 -15.80 -4.98
CA LYS A 183 3.73 -15.68 -3.61
C LYS A 183 4.46 -14.63 -2.77
N ILE A 184 5.75 -14.45 -3.01
CA ILE A 184 6.56 -13.43 -2.34
C ILE A 184 6.31 -12.08 -3.02
N LEU A 185 6.37 -12.04 -4.36
CA LEU A 185 6.15 -10.83 -5.15
C LEU A 185 4.79 -10.17 -4.87
N ASN A 186 3.73 -10.96 -4.80
CA ASN A 186 2.36 -10.49 -4.59
C ASN A 186 1.89 -10.64 -3.13
N CYS A 187 2.81 -10.66 -2.17
CA CYS A 187 2.42 -10.60 -0.76
C CYS A 187 1.94 -9.20 -0.36
N HIS A 188 1.03 -9.15 0.62
CA HIS A 188 0.49 -7.90 1.15
C HIS A 188 1.09 -7.64 2.54
N TYR A 189 1.38 -6.37 2.80
CA TYR A 189 2.04 -5.86 3.97
C TYR A 189 1.10 -4.94 4.77
N TYR A 190 1.67 -4.05 5.57
CA TYR A 190 0.96 -3.05 6.37
C TYR A 190 -0.03 -2.23 5.52
N HIS A 191 -1.24 -2.01 6.05
CA HIS A 191 -2.39 -1.42 5.35
C HIS A 191 -2.81 -2.11 4.03
N ASN A 192 -2.52 -3.40 3.87
CA ASN A 192 -2.76 -4.17 2.64
C ASN A 192 -2.05 -3.55 1.43
N LYS A 193 -0.87 -2.95 1.61
CA LYS A 193 0.00 -2.51 0.50
C LYS A 193 0.80 -3.69 -0.04
N ASN A 194 1.00 -3.79 -1.35
CA ASN A 194 2.01 -4.70 -1.91
C ASN A 194 3.40 -4.04 -1.92
N LEU A 195 4.46 -4.77 -2.29
CA LEU A 195 5.82 -4.21 -2.24
C LEU A 195 5.98 -2.96 -3.10
N LEU A 196 5.39 -2.93 -4.30
CA LEU A 196 5.43 -1.76 -5.18
C LEU A 196 4.84 -0.52 -4.50
N MET A 197 3.66 -0.62 -3.88
CA MET A 197 3.06 0.49 -3.14
C MET A 197 3.96 1.02 -2.02
N ILE A 198 4.67 0.14 -1.30
CA ILE A 198 5.66 0.56 -0.29
C ILE A 198 6.77 1.36 -0.98
N GLN A 199 7.33 0.86 -2.08
CA GLN A 199 8.43 1.55 -2.78
C GLN A 199 8.01 2.88 -3.41
N LEU A 200 6.74 3.06 -3.78
CA LEU A 200 6.20 4.35 -4.19
C LEU A 200 6.04 5.33 -3.01
N PHE A 201 5.55 4.85 -1.87
CA PHE A 201 5.44 5.63 -0.63
C PHE A 201 6.82 6.06 -0.09
N GLU A 202 7.80 5.17 -0.14
CA GLU A 202 9.21 5.40 0.25
C GLU A 202 10.03 6.13 -0.83
N LYS A 203 9.43 6.41 -2.01
CA LYS A 203 10.05 7.09 -3.15
C LYS A 203 11.29 6.38 -3.74
N ASN A 204 11.35 5.06 -3.60
CA ASN A 204 12.41 4.21 -4.15
C ASN A 204 12.14 3.86 -5.62
N TRP A 205 12.24 4.87 -6.49
CA TRP A 205 11.90 4.75 -7.92
C TRP A 205 12.64 3.63 -8.69
N PRO A 206 13.95 3.37 -8.48
CA PRO A 206 14.64 2.29 -9.19
C PRO A 206 14.04 0.91 -8.91
N LEU A 207 13.69 0.62 -7.65
CA LEU A 207 13.05 -0.64 -7.29
C LEU A 207 11.57 -0.66 -7.70
N ALA A 208 10.87 0.48 -7.66
CA ALA A 208 9.51 0.56 -8.20
C ALA A 208 9.46 0.19 -9.70
N SER A 209 10.40 0.69 -10.51
CA SER A 209 10.54 0.28 -11.92
C SER A 209 10.77 -1.22 -12.06
N LEU A 210 11.74 -1.78 -11.33
CA LEU A 210 12.03 -3.22 -11.37
C LEU A 210 10.81 -4.09 -11.01
N LEU A 211 10.01 -3.68 -10.02
CA LEU A 211 8.80 -4.41 -9.61
C LEU A 211 7.67 -4.32 -10.65
N ILE A 212 7.50 -3.16 -11.29
CA ILE A 212 6.59 -2.97 -12.43
C ILE A 212 7.01 -3.88 -13.60
N GLU A 213 8.32 -4.06 -13.80
CA GLU A 213 8.84 -4.97 -14.83
C GLU A 213 8.63 -6.44 -14.48
N SER A 214 8.77 -6.81 -13.20
CA SER A 214 8.75 -8.19 -12.66
C SER A 214 7.37 -8.87 -12.64
N GLY A 215 6.29 -8.18 -13.02
CA GLY A 215 4.95 -8.77 -13.06
C GLY A 215 4.23 -8.84 -11.71
N ILE A 216 4.50 -7.87 -10.82
CA ILE A 216 3.66 -7.64 -9.63
C ILE A 216 2.24 -7.23 -10.02
N ASP A 217 1.26 -7.48 -9.17
CA ASP A 217 -0.09 -6.92 -9.34
C ASP A 217 -0.08 -5.39 -9.21
N ILE A 218 -0.06 -4.70 -10.35
CA ILE A 218 -0.15 -3.24 -10.49
C ILE A 218 -1.57 -2.70 -10.24
N ASN A 219 -2.58 -3.57 -10.22
CA ASN A 219 -4.00 -3.23 -10.03
C ASN A 219 -4.50 -3.39 -8.60
N HIS A 220 -3.69 -4.01 -7.76
CA HIS A 220 -3.94 -4.20 -6.32
C HIS A 220 -4.40 -2.90 -5.64
N GLN A 221 -5.21 -3.06 -4.59
CA GLN A 221 -5.78 -1.95 -3.81
C GLN A 221 -5.43 -2.08 -2.32
N ASP A 222 -4.97 -0.97 -1.73
CA ASP A 222 -4.78 -0.87 -0.29
C ASP A 222 -6.12 -0.68 0.46
N TRP A 223 -6.09 -0.60 1.80
CA TRP A 223 -7.34 -0.44 2.58
C TRP A 223 -8.14 0.83 2.25
N SER A 224 -7.51 1.89 1.73
CA SER A 224 -8.19 3.11 1.25
C SER A 224 -8.60 3.04 -0.24
N GLN A 225 -8.56 1.83 -0.82
CA GLN A 225 -8.84 1.54 -2.22
C GLN A 225 -7.85 2.18 -3.21
N THR A 226 -6.66 2.55 -2.73
CA THR A 226 -5.60 3.24 -3.51
C THR A 226 -4.78 2.25 -4.34
N THR A 227 -4.51 2.56 -5.61
CA THR A 227 -3.67 1.74 -6.51
C THR A 227 -2.22 2.26 -6.60
N ALA A 228 -1.33 1.45 -7.17
CA ALA A 228 0.04 1.87 -7.49
C ALA A 228 0.07 3.12 -8.41
N LEU A 229 -0.84 3.23 -9.38
CA LEU A 229 -0.92 4.41 -10.26
C LEU A 229 -1.31 5.67 -9.47
N MET A 230 -2.27 5.58 -8.55
CA MET A 230 -2.64 6.71 -7.69
C MET A 230 -1.44 7.18 -6.84
N TYR A 231 -0.65 6.26 -6.29
CA TYR A 231 0.58 6.60 -5.56
C TYR A 231 1.65 7.26 -6.45
N ALA A 232 1.81 6.84 -7.71
CA ALA A 232 2.74 7.48 -8.64
C ALA A 232 2.31 8.92 -9.00
N LEU A 233 1.00 9.15 -9.16
CA LEU A 233 0.41 10.45 -9.45
C LEU A 233 0.46 11.40 -8.24
N GLU A 234 0.15 10.93 -7.04
CA GLU A 234 0.27 11.70 -5.78
C GLU A 234 1.71 12.21 -5.56
N ASN A 235 2.70 11.39 -5.92
CA ASN A 235 4.11 11.77 -5.88
C ASN A 235 4.58 12.63 -7.07
N ASN A 236 3.69 13.03 -7.98
CA ASN A 236 3.99 13.76 -9.22
C ASN A 236 5.14 13.11 -10.04
N ASN A 237 5.16 11.77 -10.11
CA ASN A 237 6.18 11.01 -10.83
C ASN A 237 5.62 10.49 -12.17
N SER A 238 5.64 11.35 -13.21
CA SER A 238 5.18 10.98 -14.55
C SER A 238 5.85 9.70 -15.07
N ILE A 239 7.16 9.51 -14.85
CA ILE A 239 7.89 8.34 -15.38
C ILE A 239 7.29 7.02 -14.90
N ILE A 240 7.02 6.92 -13.59
CA ILE A 240 6.44 5.71 -13.00
C ILE A 240 4.95 5.58 -13.34
N ALA A 241 4.20 6.70 -13.36
CA ALA A 241 2.79 6.69 -13.77
C ALA A 241 2.63 6.25 -15.24
N GLU A 242 3.51 6.72 -16.14
CA GLU A 242 3.55 6.30 -17.54
C GLU A 242 3.87 4.81 -17.68
N ALA A 243 4.88 4.30 -16.95
CA ALA A 243 5.22 2.88 -16.96
C ALA A 243 4.06 1.98 -16.51
N LEU A 244 3.29 2.41 -15.50
CA LEU A 244 2.09 1.71 -15.03
C LEU A 244 0.96 1.72 -16.07
N ILE A 245 0.73 2.85 -16.74
CA ILE A 245 -0.28 2.99 -17.80
C ILE A 245 0.09 2.15 -19.05
N ASP A 246 1.39 2.04 -19.37
CA ASP A 246 1.85 1.24 -20.51
C ASP A 246 1.96 -0.26 -20.20
N ARG A 247 2.08 -0.64 -18.92
CA ARG A 247 1.82 -2.01 -18.45
C ARG A 247 0.32 -2.35 -18.31
N GLY A 248 -0.58 -1.41 -18.63
CA GLY A 248 -2.02 -1.68 -18.70
C GLY A 248 -2.71 -1.80 -17.35
N CYS A 249 -2.29 -1.02 -16.34
CA CYS A 249 -3.03 -0.92 -15.09
C CYS A 249 -4.46 -0.35 -15.28
N ASN A 250 -5.36 -0.66 -14.36
CA ASN A 250 -6.75 -0.23 -14.39
C ASN A 250 -6.88 1.27 -14.07
N ILE A 251 -7.10 2.07 -15.12
CA ILE A 251 -7.28 3.52 -15.05
C ILE A 251 -8.66 3.95 -14.54
N GLU A 252 -9.58 3.00 -14.31
CA GLU A 252 -10.95 3.24 -13.83
C GLU A 252 -11.19 2.82 -12.36
N THR A 253 -10.20 2.23 -11.70
CA THR A 253 -10.28 1.93 -10.26
C THR A 253 -10.53 3.22 -9.47
N ARG A 254 -11.49 3.20 -8.54
CA ARG A 254 -11.79 4.33 -7.65
C ARG A 254 -11.31 4.06 -6.23
N ASN A 255 -10.78 5.10 -5.58
CA ASN A 255 -10.51 5.09 -4.13
C ASN A 255 -11.82 5.29 -3.33
N GLU A 256 -11.74 5.32 -1.99
CA GLU A 256 -12.90 5.58 -1.13
C GLU A 256 -13.64 6.88 -1.49
N ASN A 257 -12.92 7.96 -1.80
CA ASN A 257 -13.48 9.27 -2.18
C ASN A 257 -14.14 9.28 -3.57
N GLY A 258 -14.15 8.14 -4.28
CA GLY A 258 -14.70 8.01 -5.63
C GLY A 258 -13.74 8.49 -6.73
N TRP A 259 -12.50 8.86 -6.39
CA TRP A 259 -11.52 9.37 -7.36
C TRP A 259 -10.88 8.24 -8.15
N ASN A 260 -10.90 8.34 -9.48
CA ASN A 260 -10.07 7.53 -10.37
C ASN A 260 -8.68 8.20 -10.60
N PRO A 261 -7.72 7.50 -11.23
CA PRO A 261 -6.45 8.06 -11.65
C PRO A 261 -6.50 9.39 -12.42
N LEU A 262 -7.54 9.67 -13.22
CA LEU A 262 -7.66 10.96 -13.91
C LEU A 262 -7.90 12.11 -12.93
N LEU A 263 -8.71 11.91 -11.88
CA LEU A 263 -8.88 12.91 -10.82
C LEU A 263 -7.62 13.08 -9.95
N TYR A 264 -6.90 11.99 -9.67
CA TYR A 264 -5.57 12.07 -9.03
C TYR A 264 -4.58 12.89 -9.87
N ALA A 265 -4.50 12.65 -11.18
CA ALA A 265 -3.62 13.39 -12.08
C ALA A 265 -3.94 14.88 -12.07
N LEU A 266 -5.22 15.25 -12.27
CA LEU A 266 -5.68 16.64 -12.31
C LEU A 266 -5.40 17.43 -11.01
N PHE A 267 -5.43 16.76 -9.85
CA PHE A 267 -5.16 17.39 -8.55
C PHE A 267 -3.66 17.45 -8.22
N TYR A 268 -2.93 16.33 -8.37
CA TYR A 268 -1.57 16.17 -7.84
C TYR A 268 -0.46 16.48 -8.86
N THR A 269 -0.65 16.17 -10.15
CA THR A 269 0.45 16.31 -11.12
C THR A 269 0.52 17.73 -11.68
N GLN A 270 1.74 18.22 -11.92
CA GLN A 270 1.93 19.45 -12.69
C GLN A 270 1.91 19.20 -14.20
N ASP A 271 2.42 18.05 -14.62
CA ASP A 271 2.41 17.57 -16.00
C ASP A 271 0.99 17.29 -16.51
N GLU A 272 0.57 17.97 -17.58
CA GLU A 272 -0.69 17.70 -18.29
C GLU A 272 -0.60 16.45 -19.18
N LYS A 273 0.59 15.99 -19.58
CA LYS A 273 0.76 14.84 -20.49
C LYS A 273 0.17 13.55 -19.91
N ILE A 274 0.32 13.33 -18.60
CA ILE A 274 -0.24 12.16 -17.95
C ILE A 274 -1.78 12.20 -17.92
N CYS A 275 -2.39 13.39 -17.86
CA CYS A 275 -3.83 13.56 -17.99
C CYS A 275 -4.29 13.22 -19.42
N PHE A 276 -3.57 13.70 -20.44
CA PHE A 276 -3.85 13.35 -21.84
C PHE A 276 -3.69 11.85 -22.09
N LYS A 277 -2.59 11.23 -21.63
CA LYS A 277 -2.34 9.78 -21.77
C LYS A 277 -3.44 8.92 -21.11
N LEU A 278 -3.99 9.37 -19.98
CA LEU A 278 -5.15 8.71 -19.35
C LEU A 278 -6.43 8.84 -20.21
N ILE A 279 -6.72 10.04 -20.74
CA ILE A 279 -7.87 10.29 -21.62
C ILE A 279 -7.74 9.47 -22.93
N GLU A 280 -6.55 9.42 -23.54
CA GLU A 280 -6.23 8.63 -24.74
C GLU A 280 -6.39 7.11 -24.51
N LYS A 281 -6.13 6.63 -23.29
CA LYS A 281 -6.35 5.23 -22.90
C LYS A 281 -7.82 4.93 -22.53
N GLY A 282 -8.71 5.93 -22.60
CA GLY A 282 -10.15 5.77 -22.38
C GLY A 282 -10.61 5.96 -20.93
N ALA A 283 -9.85 6.69 -20.10
CA ALA A 283 -10.32 7.06 -18.75
C ALA A 283 -11.65 7.81 -18.82
N ASN A 284 -12.59 7.49 -17.93
CA ASN A 284 -13.94 8.03 -17.99
C ASN A 284 -13.96 9.50 -17.60
N ILE A 285 -14.16 10.35 -18.61
CA ILE A 285 -14.10 11.80 -18.48
C ILE A 285 -15.34 12.43 -17.82
N VAL A 286 -16.45 11.70 -17.70
CA VAL A 286 -17.73 12.20 -17.18
C VAL A 286 -18.07 11.70 -15.77
N ILE A 287 -17.10 11.12 -15.05
CA ILE A 287 -17.32 10.72 -13.65
C ILE A 287 -17.57 11.92 -12.74
N GLN A 288 -18.19 11.63 -11.60
CA GLN A 288 -18.28 12.53 -10.44
C GLN A 288 -17.66 11.85 -9.21
N ASP A 289 -17.11 12.65 -8.29
CA ASP A 289 -16.65 12.21 -6.96
C ASP A 289 -17.77 12.36 -5.89
N ARG A 290 -17.43 12.14 -4.60
CA ARG A 290 -18.39 12.29 -3.49
C ARG A 290 -18.98 13.70 -3.31
N GLU A 291 -18.35 14.72 -3.88
CA GLU A 291 -18.79 16.13 -3.83
C GLU A 291 -19.27 16.60 -5.22
N ASP A 292 -19.66 15.64 -6.07
CA ASP A 292 -20.17 15.78 -7.43
C ASP A 292 -19.19 16.44 -8.44
N TRP A 293 -17.88 16.51 -8.15
CA TRP A 293 -16.89 17.14 -9.04
C TRP A 293 -16.52 16.25 -10.23
N THR A 294 -16.55 16.83 -11.44
CA THR A 294 -16.09 16.16 -12.67
C THR A 294 -14.62 16.44 -13.00
N PRO A 295 -13.97 15.61 -13.84
CA PRO A 295 -12.65 15.89 -14.41
C PRO A 295 -12.56 17.29 -15.05
N LEU A 296 -13.60 17.78 -15.73
CA LEU A 296 -13.60 19.13 -16.28
C LEU A 296 -13.58 20.20 -15.18
N MET A 297 -14.40 20.07 -14.15
CA MET A 297 -14.41 21.01 -13.01
C MET A 297 -13.06 21.04 -12.29
N MET A 298 -12.42 19.88 -12.15
CA MET A 298 -11.09 19.73 -11.57
C MET A 298 -10.00 20.36 -12.45
N ALA A 299 -9.98 20.10 -13.76
CA ALA A 299 -9.06 20.73 -14.70
C ALA A 299 -9.15 22.26 -14.70
N LEU A 300 -10.38 22.80 -14.60
CA LEU A 300 -10.61 24.25 -14.49
C LEU A 300 -10.12 24.83 -13.16
N ARG A 301 -10.32 24.11 -12.05
CA ARG A 301 -9.92 24.54 -10.69
C ARG A 301 -8.40 24.46 -10.44
N TYR A 302 -7.74 23.43 -10.94
CA TYR A 302 -6.31 23.17 -10.73
C TYR A 302 -5.41 23.68 -11.87
N GLY A 303 -5.94 24.58 -12.71
CA GLY A 303 -5.15 25.33 -13.68
C GLY A 303 -4.59 24.47 -14.82
N LYS A 304 -5.39 23.52 -15.33
CA LYS A 304 -5.07 22.63 -16.46
C LYS A 304 -5.86 23.05 -17.72
N PRO A 305 -5.59 24.24 -18.31
CA PRO A 305 -6.47 24.82 -19.31
C PRO A 305 -6.51 24.02 -20.61
N ASN A 306 -5.45 23.30 -20.96
CA ASN A 306 -5.40 22.51 -22.19
C ASN A 306 -6.19 21.21 -22.00
N VAL A 307 -6.02 20.54 -20.85
CA VAL A 307 -6.83 19.35 -20.49
C VAL A 307 -8.31 19.74 -20.40
N ALA A 308 -8.64 20.86 -19.75
CA ALA A 308 -10.00 21.38 -19.72
C ALA A 308 -10.56 21.64 -21.13
N ASN A 309 -9.76 22.19 -22.05
CA ASN A 309 -10.21 22.41 -23.43
C ASN A 309 -10.54 21.09 -24.15
N THR A 310 -9.66 20.09 -24.07
CA THR A 310 -9.90 18.75 -24.63
C THR A 310 -11.15 18.09 -24.04
N LEU A 311 -11.35 18.20 -22.73
CA LEU A 311 -12.56 17.71 -22.05
C LEU A 311 -13.82 18.42 -22.55
N ILE A 312 -13.81 19.77 -22.67
CA ILE A 312 -14.94 20.53 -23.23
C ILE A 312 -15.24 20.10 -24.67
N GLN A 313 -14.23 19.83 -25.50
CA GLN A 313 -14.45 19.35 -26.86
C GLN A 313 -15.16 17.99 -26.88
N GLN A 314 -14.74 17.05 -26.02
CA GLN A 314 -15.28 15.67 -25.95
C GLN A 314 -16.63 15.55 -25.22
N TYR A 315 -16.95 16.45 -24.28
CA TYR A 315 -18.20 16.43 -23.52
C TYR A 315 -19.45 16.66 -24.39
N SER A 316 -20.55 15.98 -24.06
CA SER A 316 -21.90 16.33 -24.51
C SER A 316 -22.43 17.56 -23.78
N THR A 317 -23.48 18.21 -24.31
CA THR A 317 -24.11 19.36 -23.65
C THR A 317 -24.74 18.99 -22.29
N ASP A 318 -25.22 17.77 -22.10
CA ASP A 318 -25.72 17.31 -20.79
C ASP A 318 -24.58 17.16 -19.78
N SER A 319 -23.51 16.45 -20.14
CA SER A 319 -22.32 16.27 -19.29
C SER A 319 -21.58 17.59 -19.00
N LEU A 320 -21.72 18.59 -19.88
CA LEU A 320 -21.17 19.93 -19.69
C LEU A 320 -21.91 20.76 -18.63
N ASN A 321 -23.19 20.45 -18.42
CA ASN A 321 -24.11 21.25 -17.61
C ASN A 321 -24.39 20.69 -16.22
N VAL A 322 -23.79 19.53 -15.87
CA VAL A 322 -23.81 19.04 -14.48
C VAL A 322 -23.12 20.04 -13.53
N THR A 323 -23.51 20.01 -12.26
CA THR A 323 -22.94 20.84 -11.19
C THR A 323 -22.33 19.99 -10.10
N ASN A 324 -21.31 20.53 -9.42
CA ASN A 324 -20.82 19.95 -8.17
C ASN A 324 -21.85 20.10 -7.02
N ALA A 325 -21.53 19.58 -5.84
CA ALA A 325 -22.42 19.60 -4.68
C ALA A 325 -22.77 21.03 -4.21
N ASP A 326 -21.98 22.04 -4.55
CA ASP A 326 -22.26 23.46 -4.27
C ASP A 326 -23.10 24.16 -5.38
N GLY A 327 -23.52 23.44 -6.42
CA GLY A 327 -24.27 23.96 -7.56
C GLY A 327 -23.43 24.73 -8.58
N TRP A 328 -22.09 24.61 -8.54
CA TRP A 328 -21.20 25.24 -9.54
C TRP A 328 -21.10 24.37 -10.79
N SER A 329 -21.38 24.96 -11.95
CA SER A 329 -21.11 24.34 -13.25
C SER A 329 -19.67 24.60 -13.71
N ALA A 330 -19.21 23.85 -14.72
CA ALA A 330 -17.91 24.07 -15.34
C ALA A 330 -17.73 25.52 -15.84
N LEU A 331 -18.77 26.12 -16.46
CA LEU A 331 -18.74 27.51 -16.91
C LEU A 331 -18.45 28.50 -15.76
N MET A 332 -19.09 28.32 -14.61
CA MET A 332 -18.86 29.17 -13.43
C MET A 332 -17.42 29.07 -12.91
N LEU A 333 -16.83 27.88 -12.98
CA LEU A 333 -15.44 27.64 -12.58
C LEU A 333 -14.45 28.27 -13.57
N ALA A 334 -14.63 28.08 -14.89
CA ALA A 334 -13.77 28.70 -15.90
C ALA A 334 -13.74 30.23 -15.77
N ILE A 335 -14.89 30.86 -15.54
CA ILE A 335 -14.99 32.31 -15.30
C ILE A 335 -14.25 32.69 -14.00
N ARG A 336 -14.52 32.00 -12.89
CA ARG A 336 -13.86 32.25 -11.58
C ARG A 336 -12.34 32.14 -11.67
N TYR A 337 -11.83 31.19 -12.44
CA TYR A 337 -10.39 30.95 -12.67
C TYR A 337 -9.84 31.64 -13.94
N LYS A 338 -10.58 32.61 -14.50
CA LYS A 338 -10.18 33.48 -15.63
C LYS A 338 -9.73 32.73 -16.91
N GLN A 339 -10.27 31.53 -17.13
CA GLN A 339 -10.02 30.73 -18.34
C GLN A 339 -10.99 31.13 -19.48
N SER A 340 -10.92 32.39 -19.92
CA SER A 340 -11.90 32.98 -20.86
C SER A 340 -12.08 32.16 -22.15
N THR A 341 -11.01 31.61 -22.73
CA THR A 341 -11.09 30.74 -23.92
C THR A 341 -11.93 29.49 -23.69
N ASN A 342 -11.84 28.89 -22.49
CA ASN A 342 -12.64 27.72 -22.11
C ASN A 342 -14.08 28.13 -21.75
N ALA A 343 -14.30 29.31 -21.15
CA ALA A 343 -15.64 29.84 -20.93
C ALA A 343 -16.39 30.08 -22.25
N HIS A 344 -15.75 30.73 -23.24
CA HIS A 344 -16.26 30.94 -24.59
C HIS A 344 -16.61 29.61 -25.31
N LEU A 345 -15.72 28.62 -25.25
CA LEU A 345 -15.97 27.31 -25.84
C LEU A 345 -17.17 26.58 -25.16
N MET A 346 -17.36 26.78 -23.85
CA MET A 346 -18.51 26.20 -23.15
C MET A 346 -19.82 26.93 -23.48
N ILE A 347 -19.83 28.26 -23.59
CA ILE A 347 -21.02 29.03 -23.99
C ILE A 347 -21.47 28.60 -25.39
N SER A 348 -20.55 28.58 -26.36
CA SER A 348 -20.82 28.13 -27.73
C SER A 348 -21.24 26.65 -27.86
N LYS A 349 -20.95 25.79 -26.86
CA LYS A 349 -21.46 24.40 -26.76
C LYS A 349 -22.76 24.25 -25.95
N GLY A 350 -23.42 25.36 -25.59
CA GLY A 350 -24.72 25.35 -24.91
C GLY A 350 -24.65 25.20 -23.38
N ALA A 351 -23.61 25.74 -22.74
CA ALA A 351 -23.57 25.81 -21.28
C ALA A 351 -24.67 26.71 -20.70
N PHE A 352 -25.25 26.33 -19.56
CA PHE A 352 -26.39 27.01 -18.94
C PHE A 352 -25.99 28.36 -18.33
N ILE A 353 -26.18 29.40 -19.14
CA ILE A 353 -25.86 30.81 -18.90
C ILE A 353 -26.41 31.33 -17.56
N ASN A 354 -27.59 30.85 -17.15
CA ASN A 354 -28.31 31.28 -15.95
C ASN A 354 -28.28 30.27 -14.79
N GLN A 355 -27.38 29.27 -14.83
CA GLN A 355 -27.20 28.33 -13.72
C GLN A 355 -26.86 29.07 -12.41
N LYS A 356 -27.41 28.60 -11.28
CA LYS A 356 -27.14 29.16 -9.94
C LYS A 356 -26.39 28.17 -9.06
N SER A 357 -25.40 28.66 -8.30
CA SER A 357 -24.86 27.94 -7.14
C SER A 357 -25.87 27.87 -6.00
N LYS A 358 -25.62 27.04 -4.97
CA LYS A 358 -26.34 27.06 -3.68
C LYS A 358 -26.31 28.44 -3.00
N THR A 359 -25.27 29.24 -3.25
CA THR A 359 -25.14 30.64 -2.78
C THR A 359 -25.82 31.66 -3.70
N GLY A 360 -26.46 31.21 -4.77
CA GLY A 360 -27.27 32.01 -5.69
C GLY A 360 -26.49 32.80 -6.74
N TRP A 361 -25.19 32.57 -6.87
CA TRP A 361 -24.34 33.23 -7.88
C TRP A 361 -24.55 32.62 -9.27
N THR A 362 -24.45 33.43 -10.33
CA THR A 362 -24.53 33.01 -11.74
C THR A 362 -23.21 33.20 -12.50
N PRO A 363 -23.02 32.57 -13.68
CA PRO A 363 -21.92 32.90 -14.59
C PRO A 363 -21.71 34.41 -14.83
N LEU A 364 -22.79 35.16 -15.04
CA LEU A 364 -22.72 36.60 -15.29
C LEU A 364 -22.23 37.40 -14.06
N MET A 365 -22.74 37.07 -12.86
CA MET A 365 -22.25 37.67 -11.62
C MET A 365 -20.75 37.43 -11.41
N LEU A 366 -20.26 36.24 -11.76
CA LEU A 366 -18.85 35.89 -11.68
C LEU A 366 -18.02 36.64 -12.73
N ALA A 367 -18.53 36.81 -13.96
CA ALA A 367 -17.84 37.55 -15.01
C ALA A 367 -17.64 39.03 -14.63
N CYS A 368 -18.65 39.64 -14.00
CA CYS A 368 -18.55 40.98 -13.43
C CYS A 368 -17.57 41.06 -12.24
N LEU A 369 -17.55 40.05 -11.36
CA LEU A 369 -16.63 39.98 -10.22
C LEU A 369 -15.16 39.86 -10.67
N VAL A 370 -14.86 39.05 -11.70
CA VAL A 370 -13.49 38.88 -12.19
C VAL A 370 -13.04 39.96 -13.20
N ASN A 371 -13.96 40.87 -13.57
CA ASN A 371 -13.82 41.91 -14.58
C ASN A 371 -13.51 41.38 -16.01
N ASP A 372 -14.15 40.27 -16.42
CA ASP A 372 -14.04 39.77 -17.80
C ASP A 372 -15.13 40.42 -18.67
N ILE A 373 -14.78 41.54 -19.30
CA ILE A 373 -15.67 42.29 -20.21
C ILE A 373 -16.08 41.45 -21.43
N LYS A 374 -15.24 40.52 -21.91
CA LYS A 374 -15.54 39.71 -23.10
C LYS A 374 -16.60 38.67 -22.77
N ILE A 375 -16.37 37.86 -21.74
CA ILE A 375 -17.33 36.85 -21.31
C ILE A 375 -18.61 37.49 -20.75
N THR A 376 -18.53 38.68 -20.13
CA THR A 376 -19.74 39.42 -19.73
C THR A 376 -20.61 39.76 -20.95
N LYS A 377 -20.03 40.25 -22.06
CA LYS A 377 -20.79 40.48 -23.30
C LYS A 377 -21.40 39.21 -23.85
N GLU A 378 -20.58 38.16 -23.99
CA GLU A 378 -21.01 36.89 -24.58
C GLU A 378 -22.16 36.25 -23.79
N LEU A 379 -22.13 36.31 -22.46
CA LEU A 379 -23.22 35.84 -21.60
C LEU A 379 -24.51 36.67 -21.81
N LEU A 380 -24.41 38.00 -21.94
CA LEU A 380 -25.56 38.87 -22.22
C LEU A 380 -26.14 38.64 -23.63
N GLU A 381 -25.28 38.42 -24.61
CA GLU A 381 -25.64 38.05 -25.99
C GLU A 381 -26.33 36.67 -26.05
N ASN A 382 -26.00 35.75 -25.12
CA ASN A 382 -26.65 34.45 -24.93
C ASN A 382 -27.77 34.47 -23.85
N GLY A 383 -28.33 35.64 -23.51
CA GLY A 383 -29.54 35.74 -22.68
C GLY A 383 -29.34 35.60 -21.17
N ALA A 384 -28.20 36.06 -20.64
CA ALA A 384 -27.99 36.12 -19.19
C ALA A 384 -28.96 37.09 -18.50
N ASP A 385 -29.70 36.59 -17.50
CA ASP A 385 -30.69 37.36 -16.76
C ASP A 385 -30.03 38.28 -15.72
N ILE A 386 -30.08 39.59 -16.01
CA ILE A 386 -29.54 40.65 -15.16
C ILE A 386 -30.36 40.91 -13.89
N THR A 387 -31.55 40.30 -13.75
CA THR A 387 -32.47 40.50 -12.62
C THR A 387 -32.24 39.51 -11.48
N ILE A 388 -31.55 38.39 -11.73
CA ILE A 388 -31.25 37.37 -10.73
C ILE A 388 -30.54 37.99 -9.52
N LYS A 389 -30.97 37.58 -8.32
CA LYS A 389 -30.30 37.88 -7.04
C LYS A 389 -29.61 36.65 -6.48
N ASN A 390 -28.42 36.87 -5.90
CA ASN A 390 -27.75 35.89 -5.06
C ASN A 390 -28.34 35.88 -3.63
N ASN A 391 -27.84 35.02 -2.75
CA ASN A 391 -28.39 34.88 -1.39
C ASN A 391 -28.09 36.09 -0.48
N GLU A 392 -27.22 37.01 -0.91
CA GLU A 392 -26.98 38.32 -0.26
C GLU A 392 -27.94 39.41 -0.77
N GLY A 393 -28.89 39.05 -1.67
CA GLY A 393 -29.83 39.97 -2.30
C GLY A 393 -29.25 40.81 -3.45
N LYS A 394 -27.97 40.64 -3.78
CA LYS A 394 -27.24 41.42 -4.79
C LYS A 394 -27.57 40.93 -6.20
N THR A 395 -27.80 41.86 -7.11
CA THR A 395 -27.89 41.62 -8.56
C THR A 395 -26.52 41.70 -9.22
N VAL A 396 -26.45 41.34 -10.50
CA VAL A 396 -25.26 41.59 -11.33
C VAL A 396 -24.86 43.07 -11.34
N MET A 397 -25.83 43.99 -11.34
CA MET A 397 -25.61 45.43 -11.40
C MET A 397 -24.90 45.94 -10.13
N ASP A 398 -25.27 45.40 -8.96
CA ASP A 398 -24.64 45.74 -7.67
C ASP A 398 -23.19 45.26 -7.62
N ILE A 399 -22.91 44.06 -8.16
CA ILE A 399 -21.56 43.48 -8.24
C ILE A 399 -20.70 44.27 -9.21
N ALA A 400 -21.22 44.60 -10.39
CA ALA A 400 -20.50 45.39 -11.39
C ALA A 400 -20.16 46.80 -10.89
N LYS A 401 -21.10 47.46 -10.19
CA LYS A 401 -20.89 48.80 -9.61
C LYS A 401 -19.71 48.89 -8.66
N ILE A 402 -19.38 47.79 -7.97
CA ILE A 402 -18.27 47.69 -7.02
C ILE A 402 -16.95 47.32 -7.72
N ASN A 403 -17.00 46.45 -8.74
CA ASN A 403 -15.80 45.82 -9.30
C ASN A 403 -15.34 46.37 -10.66
N SER A 404 -16.23 46.96 -11.47
CA SER A 404 -15.88 47.46 -12.81
C SER A 404 -16.90 48.45 -13.36
N SER A 405 -16.52 49.73 -13.41
CA SER A 405 -17.32 50.80 -14.03
C SER A 405 -17.62 50.50 -15.51
N ALA A 406 -16.68 49.87 -16.24
CA ALA A 406 -16.87 49.51 -17.65
C ALA A 406 -17.99 48.47 -17.83
N ILE A 407 -18.05 47.46 -16.96
CA ILE A 407 -19.12 46.46 -16.97
C ILE A 407 -20.44 47.05 -16.45
N TYR A 408 -20.40 47.95 -15.46
CA TYR A 408 -21.58 48.65 -14.98
C TYR A 408 -22.26 49.47 -16.08
N TYR A 409 -21.49 50.23 -16.89
CA TYR A 409 -22.03 50.94 -18.05
C TYR A 409 -22.50 50.00 -19.17
N LEU A 410 -21.82 48.87 -19.39
CA LEU A 410 -22.28 47.84 -20.34
C LEU A 410 -23.66 47.29 -19.94
N LEU A 411 -23.86 46.98 -18.67
CA LEU A 411 -25.13 46.46 -18.14
C LEU A 411 -26.25 47.51 -18.17
N ILE A 412 -25.94 48.79 -17.95
CA ILE A 412 -26.90 49.90 -18.13
C ILE A 412 -27.35 49.95 -19.59
N ASN A 413 -26.42 49.99 -20.54
CA ASN A 413 -26.75 50.09 -21.96
C ASN A 413 -27.53 48.86 -22.45
N TYR A 414 -27.15 47.65 -22.02
CA TYR A 414 -27.89 46.43 -22.32
C TYR A 414 -29.32 46.48 -21.76
N LYS A 415 -29.49 46.92 -20.51
CA LYS A 415 -30.83 47.09 -19.90
C LYS A 415 -31.69 48.10 -20.66
N SER A 416 -31.12 49.24 -21.07
CA SER A 416 -31.85 50.26 -21.85
C SER A 416 -32.30 49.75 -23.23
N ASN A 417 -31.63 48.74 -23.80
CA ASN A 417 -31.99 48.13 -25.07
C ASN A 417 -33.03 47.00 -24.93
N LEU A 418 -33.47 46.67 -23.71
CA LEU A 418 -34.52 45.69 -23.41
C LEU A 418 -35.87 46.34 -23.05
N GLN A 419 -35.99 47.66 -23.20
CA GLN A 419 -37.18 48.46 -22.84
C GLN A 419 -37.73 49.23 -24.04
#